data_AF-A0A4Y7RT57-F1
#
_entry.id   AF-A0A4Y7RT57-F1
#
_cell.length_a   1.000
_cell.length_b   1.000
_cell.length_c   1.000
_cell.angle_alpha   90.00
_cell.angle_beta   90.00
_cell.angle_gamma   90.00
#
_symmetry.space_group_name_H-M   'P 1'
#
loop_
_entity.id
_entity.type
_entity.pdbx_description
1 polymer ?
#
loop_
_entity_poly.entity_id
_entity_poly.type
_entity_poly.pdbx_seq_one_letter_code
_entity_poly.pdbx_strand_id
1 'polypeptide(L)'
;MAEEQSWKVDEKTLSKKYGTDVKKLIRAWKRGFTDQDIAVKTGIRPTTLYMIKQDLELAHRRIRLAQKKQALTQAQTLVGQHQIFFNPHL
;
A
#
# COMPACT_ATOMS: atom_id res chain seq x y z
N MET A 1 -15.56 -7.69 12.46
CA MET A 1 -14.37 -7.00 13.01
C MET A 1 -13.36 -6.94 11.89
N ALA A 2 -13.18 -5.77 11.29
CA ALA A 2 -12.38 -5.63 10.06
C ALA A 2 -10.91 -5.87 10.38
N GLU A 3 -10.39 -6.98 9.88
CA GLU A 3 -8.97 -7.31 9.87
C GLU A 3 -8.23 -6.29 8.96
N GLU A 4 -7.86 -5.13 9.51
CA GLU A 4 -6.83 -4.28 8.93
C GLU A 4 -5.47 -4.97 9.13
N GLN A 5 -5.23 -6.03 8.37
CA GLN A 5 -3.92 -6.68 8.32
C GLN A 5 -2.91 -5.65 7.80
N SER A 6 -2.15 -5.17 8.78
CA SER A 6 -0.91 -4.41 8.73
C SER A 6 0.10 -5.05 7.78
N TRP A 7 0.08 -4.62 6.52
CA TRP A 7 1.23 -4.78 5.62
C TRP A 7 1.86 -3.40 5.55
N LYS A 8 2.70 -3.17 6.57
CA LYS A 8 3.18 -1.87 7.02
C LYS A 8 3.85 -1.13 5.87
N VAL A 9 3.17 -0.12 5.33
CA VAL A 9 3.89 0.91 4.58
C VAL A 9 4.95 1.47 5.51
N ASP A 10 6.15 1.70 4.98
CA ASP A 10 7.25 2.20 5.80
C ASP A 10 7.03 3.69 6.12
N GLU A 11 6.17 3.91 7.11
CA GLU A 11 5.82 5.22 7.63
C GLU A 11 7.07 5.98 8.11
N LYS A 12 8.12 5.27 8.56
CA LYS A 12 9.36 5.89 9.05
C LYS A 12 10.17 6.48 7.92
N THR A 13 10.30 5.79 6.79
CA THR A 13 11.01 6.33 5.62
C THR A 13 10.26 7.50 5.00
N LEU A 14 8.93 7.43 4.91
CA LEU A 14 8.12 8.58 4.46
C LEU A 14 8.23 9.76 5.44
N SER A 15 8.23 9.50 6.75
CA SER A 15 8.39 10.57 7.75
C SER A 15 9.75 11.25 7.62
N LYS A 16 10.82 10.49 7.35
CA LYS A 16 12.15 11.04 7.09
C LYS A 16 12.22 11.84 5.78
N LYS A 17 11.55 11.37 4.71
CA LYS A 17 11.51 12.03 3.40
C LYS A 17 10.85 13.41 3.46
N TYR A 18 9.72 13.50 4.16
CA TYR A 18 8.91 14.72 4.20
C TYR A 18 9.17 15.58 5.45
N GLY A 19 9.93 15.08 6.43
CA GLY A 19 10.18 15.79 7.69
C GLY A 19 8.94 15.91 8.58
N THR A 20 7.94 15.07 8.37
CA THR A 20 6.63 15.15 9.03
C THR A 20 6.24 13.81 9.62
N ASP A 21 5.47 13.80 10.71
CA ASP A 21 4.94 12.56 11.29
C ASP A 21 3.79 12.01 10.41
N VAL A 22 4.15 11.13 9.46
CA VAL A 22 3.20 10.53 8.52
C VAL A 22 2.18 9.65 9.23
N LYS A 23 2.54 9.05 10.37
CA LYS A 23 1.62 8.23 11.17
C LYS A 23 0.48 9.08 11.75
N LYS A 24 0.78 10.30 12.22
CA LYS A 24 -0.26 11.25 12.66
C LYS A 24 -1.13 11.70 11.49
N LEU A 25 -0.56 11.93 10.30
CA LEU A 25 -1.31 12.30 9.10
C LEU A 25 -2.27 11.18 8.67
N ILE A 26 -1.80 9.93 8.63
CA ILE A 26 -2.64 8.76 8.34
C ILE A 26 -3.80 8.67 9.34
N ARG A 27 -3.54 8.87 10.64
CA ARG A 27 -4.60 8.87 11.66
C ARG A 27 -5.59 10.00 11.46
N ALA A 28 -5.16 11.17 11.02
CA ALA A 28 -6.05 12.29 10.72
C ALA A 28 -6.94 11.97 9.51
N TRP A 29 -6.37 11.44 8.42
CA TRP A 29 -7.15 11.00 7.26
C TRP A 29 -8.15 9.89 7.62
N LYS A 30 -7.75 8.91 8.45
CA LYS A 30 -8.67 7.86 8.95
C LYS A 30 -9.82 8.41 9.79
N ARG A 31 -9.66 9.57 10.43
CA ARG A 31 -10.70 10.27 11.18
C ARG A 31 -11.61 11.13 10.30
N GLY A 32 -11.36 11.20 9.00
CA GLY A 32 -12.16 11.97 8.04
C GLY A 32 -11.73 13.42 7.86
N PHE A 33 -10.57 13.83 8.41
CA PHE A 33 -10.06 15.19 8.16
C PHE A 33 -9.63 15.35 6.71
N THR A 34 -9.98 16.50 6.12
CA THR A 34 -9.56 16.85 4.76
C THR A 34 -8.10 17.32 4.73
N ASP A 35 -7.49 17.33 3.55
CA ASP A 35 -6.11 17.83 3.40
C ASP A 35 -6.01 19.31 3.78
N GLN A 36 -7.08 20.07 3.58
CA GLN A 36 -7.13 21.47 3.94
C GLN A 36 -7.20 21.65 5.46
N ASP A 37 -8.03 20.87 6.16
CA ASP A 37 -8.09 20.88 7.63
C ASP A 37 -6.74 20.54 8.25
N ILE A 38 -6.08 19.53 7.68
CA ILE A 38 -4.77 19.08 8.14
C ILE A 38 -3.72 20.16 7.84
N ALA A 39 -3.73 20.78 6.66
CA ALA A 39 -2.82 21.85 6.30
C ALA A 39 -2.96 23.05 7.24
N VAL A 40 -4.20 23.48 7.53
CA VAL A 40 -4.48 24.58 8.47
C VAL A 40 -3.98 24.23 9.88
N LYS A 41 -4.21 23.00 10.34
CA LYS A 41 -3.85 22.57 11.70
C LYS A 41 -2.35 22.32 11.89
N THR A 42 -1.65 21.86 10.86
CA THR A 42 -0.24 21.42 10.95
C THR A 42 0.74 22.40 10.31
N GLY A 43 0.26 23.34 9.49
CA GLY A 43 1.11 24.23 8.70
C GLY A 43 1.79 23.54 7.51
N ILE A 44 1.49 22.26 7.25
CA ILE A 44 2.04 21.53 6.12
C ILE A 44 1.35 22.00 4.84
N ARG A 45 2.13 22.25 3.78
CA ARG A 45 1.59 22.67 2.50
C ARG A 45 0.64 21.60 1.93
N PRO A 46 -0.54 21.96 1.40
CA PRO A 46 -1.48 20.98 0.81
C PRO A 46 -0.84 20.11 -0.28
N THR A 47 0.07 20.68 -1.08
CA THR A 47 0.83 19.94 -2.09
C THR A 47 1.67 18.81 -1.48
N THR A 48 2.27 19.04 -0.31
CA THR A 48 3.05 18.02 0.40
C THR A 48 2.15 16.90 0.90
N LEU A 49 0.97 17.22 1.43
CA LEU A 49 -0.03 16.21 1.84
C LEU A 49 -0.47 15.35 0.66
N TYR A 50 -0.72 15.96 -0.50
CA TYR A 50 -1.05 15.24 -1.73
C TYR A 50 0.08 14.29 -2.17
N MET A 51 1.33 14.74 -2.14
CA MET A 51 2.50 13.91 -2.47
C MET A 51 2.63 12.71 -1.51
N ILE A 52 2.41 12.93 -0.21
CA ILE A 52 2.43 11.84 0.79
C ILE A 52 1.34 10.80 0.48
N LYS A 53 0.12 11.23 0.14
CA LYS A 53 -0.96 10.30 -0.25
C LYS A 53 -0.60 9.47 -1.48
N GLN A 54 -0.04 10.09 -2.52
CA GLN A 54 0.41 9.40 -3.73
C GLN A 54 1.48 8.33 -3.41
N ASP A 55 2.47 8.68 -2.58
CA ASP A 55 3.49 7.73 -2.16
C ASP A 55 2.91 6.55 -1.35
N LEU A 56 1.95 6.82 -0.46
CA LEU A 56 1.23 5.78 0.30
C LEU A 56 0.45 4.85 -0.63
N GLU A 57 -0.25 5.40 -1.63
CA GLU A 57 -1.01 4.62 -2.60
C GLU A 57 -0.10 3.73 -3.44
N LEU A 58 1.02 4.27 -3.93
CA LEU A 58 2.02 3.52 -4.68
C LEU A 58 2.63 2.41 -3.82
N ALA A 59 2.93 2.66 -2.55
CA ALA A 59 3.42 1.65 -1.62
C ALA A 59 2.41 0.50 -1.47
N HIS A 60 1.14 0.81 -1.22
CA HIS A 60 0.07 -0.20 -1.14
C HIS A 60 -0.09 -0.98 -2.45
N ARG A 61 0.01 -0.30 -3.60
CA ARG A 61 -0.08 -0.96 -4.91
C ARG A 61 1.06 -1.94 -5.12
N ARG A 62 2.30 -1.55 -4.78
CA ARG A 62 3.47 -2.44 -4.87
C ARG A 62 3.32 -3.66 -3.97
N ILE A 63 2.83 -3.48 -2.75
CA ILE A 63 2.56 -4.58 -1.80
C ILE A 63 1.52 -5.55 -2.40
N ARG A 64 0.39 -5.05 -2.89
CA ARG A 64 -0.65 -5.88 -3.53
C ARG A 64 -0.12 -6.67 -4.74
N LEU A 65 0.74 -6.05 -5.54
CA LEU A 65 1.36 -6.73 -6.68
C LEU A 65 2.33 -7.82 -6.23
N ALA A 66 3.14 -7.56 -5.20
CA ALA A 66 4.06 -8.55 -4.64
C ALA A 66 3.31 -9.76 -4.06
N GLN A 67 2.20 -9.52 -3.35
CA GLN A 67 1.29 -10.56 -2.87
C GLN A 67 0.76 -11.43 -4.00
N LYS A 68 0.23 -10.80 -5.05
CA LYS A 68 -0.32 -11.51 -6.20
C LYS A 68 0.75 -12.39 -6.86
N LYS A 69 1.98 -11.89 -6.99
CA LYS A 69 3.10 -12.67 -7.52
C LYS A 69 3.41 -13.89 -6.63
N GLN A 70 3.50 -13.71 -5.31
CA GLN A 70 3.75 -14.82 -4.39
C GLN A 70 2.65 -15.88 -4.45
N ALA A 71 1.38 -15.47 -4.45
CA ALA A 71 0.25 -16.38 -4.58
C ALA A 71 0.26 -17.16 -5.90
N LEU A 72 0.62 -16.51 -7.02
CA LEU A 72 0.78 -17.17 -8.31
C LEU A 72 1.92 -18.17 -8.31
N THR A 73 3.08 -17.85 -7.72
CA THR A 73 4.20 -18.78 -7.59
C THR A 73 3.80 -20.01 -6.76
N GLN A 74 3.12 -19.81 -5.63
CA GLN A 74 2.60 -20.91 -4.80
C GLN A 74 1.59 -21.78 -5.57
N ALA A 75 0.66 -21.16 -6.30
CA ALA A 75 -0.28 -21.87 -7.16
C ALA A 75 0.43 -22.66 -8.28
N GLN A 76 1.46 -22.10 -8.91
CA GLN A 76 2.27 -22.80 -9.92
C GLN A 76 3.06 -23.97 -9.33
N THR A 77 3.59 -23.86 -8.10
CA THR A 77 4.25 -24.99 -7.44
C THR A 77 3.29 -26.12 -7.08
N LEU A 78 2.03 -25.81 -6.76
CA LEU A 78 0.98 -26.80 -6.50
C LEU A 78 0.45 -27.43 -7.80
N VAL A 79 0.26 -26.65 -8.86
CA VAL A 79 -0.17 -27.14 -10.19
C VAL A 79 0.97 -27.86 -10.93
N GLY A 80 2.24 -27.56 -10.63
CA GLY A 80 3.40 -28.28 -11.13
C GLY A 80 3.42 -29.77 -10.78
N GLN A 81 2.69 -30.19 -9.74
CA GLN A 81 2.48 -31.60 -9.41
C GLN A 81 1.41 -32.27 -10.31
N HIS A 82 0.48 -31.50 -10.89
CA HIS A 82 -0.53 -31.96 -11.85
C HIS A 82 -0.49 -31.07 -13.10
N GLN A 83 0.60 -31.13 -13.87
CA GLN A 83 0.61 -30.50 -15.19
C GLN A 83 -0.31 -31.29 -16.13
N ILE A 84 -1.54 -30.80 -16.32
CA ILE A 84 -2.36 -31.21 -17.45
C ILE A 84 -1.70 -30.60 -18.69
N PHE A 85 -0.91 -31.40 -19.40
CA PHE A 85 -0.50 -31.07 -20.75
C PHE A 85 -1.75 -30.99 -21.60
N PHE A 86 -2.16 -29.78 -21.98
CA PHE A 86 -3.05 -29.63 -23.14
C PHE A 86 -2.21 -30.00 -24.36
N ASN A 87 -2.37 -31.23 -24.82
CA ASN A 87 -1.77 -31.72 -26.05
C ASN A 87 -2.82 -31.57 -27.17
N PRO A 88 -2.72 -30.54 -28.05
CA PRO A 88 -3.73 -30.29 -29.08
C PRO A 88 -3.63 -31.24 -30.30
N HIS A 89 -2.88 -32.35 -30.18
CA HIS A 89 -2.58 -33.27 -31.29
C HIS A 89 -2.88 -34.74 -30.96
N LEU A 90 -3.85 -35.03 -30.10
CA LEU A 90 -4.41 -36.37 -29.92
C LEU A 90 -5.87 -36.42 -30.37
#